data_AF-A0A512DEU2-F1
#
_entry.id   AF-A0A512DEU2-F1
#
_cell.length_a   1.000
_cell.length_b   1.000
_cell.length_c   1.000
_cell.angle_alpha   90.00
_cell.angle_beta   90.00
_cell.angle_gamma   90.00
#
_symmetry.space_group_name_H-M   'P 1'
#
loop_
_entity.id
_entity.type
_entity.pdbx_description
1 polymer ?
#
loop_
_entity_poly.entity_id
_entity_poly.type
_entity_poly.pdbx_seq_one_letter_code
_entity_poly.pdbx_strand_id
1 'polypeptide(L)'
;MRLRLTPRDTSFFDLFAASAQHLVTGANILAEMLGADRQARKVLAKRMSDAEHLADEATHSIMRRLNQTFVTPFDRDDIYALASNLDDCMDFMEEAADLIVLYRLDGLPPRVADQVQVLQRAAELTAEAMPRLRSMSDLHEYWVEVNRLENQADKAYRKLLAELFDEVTDPILLMKLKEVVEKLEDAADAFEKVANTVETIALKES
;
A
#
# COMPACT_ATOMS: atom_id res chain seq x y z
N MET A 1 -35.39 -4.79 -32.44
CA MET A 1 -34.03 -4.22 -32.36
C MET A 1 -33.40 -4.77 -31.08
N ARG A 2 -32.47 -5.73 -31.17
CA ARG A 2 -31.80 -6.29 -29.98
C ARG A 2 -30.73 -5.31 -29.54
N LEU A 3 -30.89 -4.69 -28.38
CA LEU A 3 -29.78 -4.03 -27.68
C LEU A 3 -28.73 -5.10 -27.42
N ARG A 4 -27.65 -5.12 -28.22
CA ARG A 4 -26.43 -5.85 -27.87
C ARG A 4 -25.81 -5.07 -26.72
N LEU A 5 -26.11 -5.47 -25.49
CA LEU A 5 -25.32 -5.12 -24.33
C LEU A 5 -23.93 -5.71 -24.57
N THR A 6 -22.98 -4.89 -24.96
CA THR A 6 -21.58 -5.29 -25.03
C THR A 6 -21.18 -5.68 -23.60
N PRO A 7 -20.75 -6.94 -23.34
CA PRO A 7 -20.31 -7.33 -22.01
C PRO A 7 -19.19 -6.41 -21.55
N ARG A 8 -19.34 -5.78 -20.38
CA ARG A 8 -18.26 -5.03 -19.73
C ARG A 8 -17.17 -6.03 -19.34
N ASP A 9 -15.91 -5.65 -19.50
CA ASP A 9 -14.83 -6.50 -19.05
C ASP A 9 -14.76 -6.47 -17.51
N THR A 10 -14.92 -7.65 -16.90
CA THR A 10 -14.93 -7.80 -15.44
C THR A 10 -13.60 -8.30 -14.89
N SER A 11 -12.57 -8.47 -15.75
CA SER A 11 -11.25 -8.91 -15.31
C SER A 11 -10.50 -7.86 -14.48
N PHE A 12 -10.85 -6.56 -14.60
CA PHE A 12 -10.23 -5.50 -13.81
C PHE A 12 -10.35 -5.75 -12.30
N PHE A 13 -11.48 -6.25 -11.85
CA PHE A 13 -11.71 -6.56 -10.44
C PHE A 13 -10.80 -7.69 -9.92
N ASP A 14 -10.53 -8.71 -10.75
CA ASP A 14 -9.57 -9.76 -10.40
C ASP A 14 -8.15 -9.21 -10.32
N LEU A 15 -7.79 -8.30 -11.23
CA LEU A 15 -6.48 -7.66 -11.24
C LEU A 15 -6.28 -6.76 -10.01
N PHE A 16 -7.29 -5.97 -9.62
CA PHE A 16 -7.23 -5.18 -8.38
C PHE A 16 -7.10 -6.07 -7.13
N ALA A 17 -7.85 -7.17 -7.07
CA ALA A 17 -7.75 -8.13 -5.98
C ALA A 17 -6.36 -8.79 -5.91
N ALA A 18 -5.78 -9.14 -7.06
CA ALA A 18 -4.42 -9.67 -7.12
C ALA A 18 -3.38 -8.63 -6.67
N SER A 19 -3.46 -7.39 -7.17
CA SER A 19 -2.60 -6.28 -6.76
C SER A 19 -2.64 -6.04 -5.24
N ALA A 20 -3.83 -5.97 -4.64
CA ALA A 20 -3.96 -5.80 -3.20
C ALA A 20 -3.40 -6.97 -2.36
N GLN A 21 -3.38 -8.19 -2.92
CA GLN A 21 -2.76 -9.33 -2.24
C GLN A 21 -1.23 -9.22 -2.18
N HIS A 22 -0.60 -8.53 -3.14
CA HIS A 22 0.82 -8.21 -3.09
C HIS A 22 1.13 -7.22 -1.95
N LEU A 23 0.24 -6.27 -1.68
CA LEU A 23 0.39 -5.34 -0.54
C LEU A 23 0.45 -6.06 0.81
N VAL A 24 -0.39 -7.08 1.00
CA VAL A 24 -0.35 -7.92 2.21
C VAL A 24 1.01 -8.63 2.33
N THR A 25 1.57 -9.08 1.20
CA THR A 25 2.88 -9.72 1.17
C THR A 25 3.98 -8.72 1.57
N GLY A 26 3.97 -7.52 0.99
CA GLY A 26 4.93 -6.45 1.31
C GLY A 26 4.87 -6.05 2.79
N ALA A 27 3.68 -5.78 3.32
CA ALA A 27 3.51 -5.38 4.72
C ALA A 27 3.99 -6.46 5.70
N ASN A 28 3.77 -7.74 5.38
CA ASN A 28 4.27 -8.85 6.19
C ASN A 28 5.80 -8.97 6.14
N ILE A 29 6.42 -8.71 4.99
CA ILE A 29 7.89 -8.68 4.88
C ILE A 29 8.47 -7.55 5.75
N LEU A 30 7.87 -6.35 5.75
CA LEU A 30 8.27 -5.28 6.66
C LEU A 30 8.22 -5.71 8.13
N ALA A 31 7.16 -6.42 8.53
CA ALA A 31 7.03 -6.95 9.88
C ALA A 31 8.14 -7.96 10.23
N GLU A 32 8.49 -8.85 9.30
CA GLU A 32 9.63 -9.78 9.45
C GLU A 32 10.96 -9.02 9.63
N MET A 33 11.14 -7.86 8.99
CA MET A 33 12.39 -7.08 9.05
C MET A 33 12.66 -6.41 10.41
N LEU A 34 11.61 -6.14 11.20
CA LEU A 34 11.74 -5.45 12.49
C LEU A 34 12.65 -6.21 13.47
N GLY A 35 12.48 -7.53 13.54
CA GLY A 35 13.27 -8.41 14.42
C GLY A 35 14.49 -9.06 13.76
N ALA A 36 14.70 -8.84 12.47
CA ALA A 36 15.76 -9.49 11.71
C ALA A 36 17.13 -8.82 11.91
N ASP A 37 18.19 -9.61 11.87
CA ASP A 37 19.56 -9.09 11.81
C ASP A 37 19.89 -8.52 10.41
N ARG A 38 21.06 -7.89 10.28
CA ARG A 38 21.49 -7.27 9.01
C ARG A 38 21.57 -8.25 7.83
N GLN A 39 21.92 -9.51 8.06
CA GLN A 39 22.05 -10.48 6.99
C GLN A 39 20.67 -11.00 6.55
N ALA A 40 19.80 -11.27 7.52
CA ALA A 40 18.40 -11.62 7.27
C ALA A 40 17.65 -10.48 6.57
N ARG A 41 17.86 -9.21 6.97
CA ARG A 41 17.27 -8.02 6.32
C ARG A 41 17.62 -7.92 4.84
N LYS A 42 18.83 -8.31 4.40
CA LYS A 42 19.17 -8.36 2.97
C LYS A 42 18.36 -9.39 2.19
N VAL A 43 18.13 -10.55 2.79
CA VAL A 43 17.31 -11.61 2.17
C VAL A 43 15.85 -11.16 2.09
N LEU A 44 15.36 -10.51 3.15
CA LEU A 44 14.01 -9.95 3.21
C LEU A 44 13.80 -8.80 2.21
N ALA A 45 14.75 -7.88 2.09
CA ALA A 45 14.70 -6.83 1.07
C ALA A 45 14.68 -7.41 -0.36
N LYS A 46 15.43 -8.49 -0.61
CA LYS A 46 15.32 -9.16 -1.92
C LYS A 46 13.94 -9.76 -2.16
N ARG A 47 13.32 -10.38 -1.13
CA ARG A 47 11.93 -10.85 -1.19
C ARG A 47 10.93 -9.70 -1.38
N MET A 48 11.19 -8.54 -0.77
CA MET A 48 10.37 -7.33 -0.93
C MET A 48 10.42 -6.84 -2.38
N SER A 49 11.61 -6.67 -2.94
CA SER A 49 11.82 -6.31 -4.35
C SER A 49 11.16 -7.31 -5.30
N ASP A 50 11.27 -8.63 -5.04
CA ASP A 50 10.56 -9.63 -5.85
C ASP A 50 9.03 -9.51 -5.74
N ALA A 51 8.50 -9.10 -4.58
CA ALA A 51 7.06 -8.85 -4.40
C ALA A 51 6.61 -7.56 -5.09
N GLU A 52 7.45 -6.52 -5.09
CA GLU A 52 7.18 -5.24 -5.76
C GLU A 52 7.14 -5.45 -7.27
N HIS A 53 8.08 -6.21 -7.84
CA HIS A 53 8.06 -6.53 -9.28
C HIS A 53 6.77 -7.26 -9.70
N LEU A 54 6.22 -8.11 -8.82
CA LEU A 54 4.94 -8.78 -9.07
C LEU A 54 3.76 -7.81 -8.97
N ALA A 55 3.82 -6.83 -8.06
CA ALA A 55 2.81 -5.77 -7.94
C ALA A 55 2.82 -4.86 -9.17
N ASP A 56 4.00 -4.39 -9.61
CA ASP A 56 4.17 -3.59 -10.83
C ASP A 56 3.69 -4.35 -12.08
N GLU A 57 3.99 -5.65 -12.20
CA GLU A 57 3.47 -6.47 -13.30
C GLU A 57 1.92 -6.51 -13.30
N ALA A 58 1.29 -6.55 -12.13
CA ALA A 58 -0.17 -6.49 -11.98
C ALA A 58 -0.71 -5.10 -12.39
N THR A 59 -0.08 -4.02 -11.92
CA THR A 59 -0.40 -2.63 -12.29
C THR A 59 -0.29 -2.44 -13.81
N HIS A 60 0.84 -2.83 -14.41
CA HIS A 60 1.05 -2.80 -15.85
C HIS A 60 0.03 -3.65 -16.61
N SER A 61 -0.41 -4.78 -16.06
CA SER A 61 -1.48 -5.60 -16.68
C SER A 61 -2.81 -4.86 -16.71
N ILE A 62 -3.16 -4.13 -15.65
CA ILE A 62 -4.34 -3.25 -15.61
C ILE A 62 -4.23 -2.17 -16.69
N MET A 63 -3.09 -1.48 -16.77
CA MET A 63 -2.88 -0.39 -17.73
C MET A 63 -2.93 -0.87 -19.19
N ARG A 64 -2.29 -2.02 -19.49
CA ARG A 64 -2.39 -2.64 -20.83
C ARG A 64 -3.82 -3.00 -21.15
N ARG A 65 -4.57 -3.56 -20.19
CA ARG A 65 -5.96 -3.95 -20.40
C ARG A 65 -6.86 -2.74 -20.62
N LEU A 66 -6.66 -1.66 -19.86
CA LEU A 66 -7.38 -0.40 -20.00
C LEU A 66 -7.20 0.19 -21.41
N ASN A 67 -5.96 0.18 -21.92
CA ASN A 67 -5.65 0.65 -23.27
C ASN A 67 -6.31 -0.17 -24.38
N GLN A 68 -6.52 -1.48 -24.15
CA GLN A 68 -7.10 -2.39 -25.14
C GLN A 68 -8.63 -2.56 -25.02
N THR A 69 -9.24 -2.02 -23.96
CA THR A 69 -10.65 -2.26 -23.64
C THR A 69 -11.52 -1.05 -23.96
N PHE A 70 -12.34 -1.13 -25.00
CA PHE A 70 -13.20 -0.01 -25.42
C PHE A 70 -14.34 0.28 -24.43
N VAL A 71 -14.89 -0.74 -23.75
CA VAL A 71 -15.99 -0.61 -22.78
C VAL A 71 -15.52 -1.11 -21.42
N THR A 72 -15.29 -0.19 -20.48
CA THR A 72 -14.81 -0.47 -19.12
C THR A 72 -15.96 -0.70 -18.13
N PRO A 73 -15.68 -1.37 -16.98
CA PRO A 73 -16.69 -1.64 -15.96
C PRO A 73 -17.26 -0.37 -15.29
N PHE A 74 -16.40 0.63 -15.11
CA PHE A 74 -16.67 1.99 -14.61
C PHE A 74 -15.69 2.98 -15.29
N ASP A 75 -15.63 4.22 -14.82
CA ASP A 75 -14.81 5.29 -15.40
C ASP A 75 -13.33 4.89 -15.56
N ARG A 76 -12.73 5.29 -16.70
CA ARG A 76 -11.36 4.89 -17.06
C ARG A 76 -10.30 5.56 -16.18
N ASP A 77 -10.52 6.82 -15.82
CA ASP A 77 -9.58 7.58 -15.01
C ASP A 77 -9.59 7.04 -13.58
N ASP A 78 -10.75 6.58 -13.10
CA ASP A 78 -10.86 5.89 -11.81
C ASP A 78 -10.13 4.52 -11.79
N ILE A 79 -10.20 3.75 -12.89
CA ILE A 79 -9.43 2.49 -13.01
C ILE A 79 -7.92 2.78 -12.95
N TYR A 80 -7.48 3.80 -13.68
CA TYR A 80 -6.08 4.23 -13.69
C TYR A 80 -5.63 4.68 -12.30
N ALA A 81 -6.41 5.57 -11.66
CA ALA A 81 -6.10 6.12 -10.35
C ALA A 81 -6.02 5.02 -9.28
N LEU A 82 -6.98 4.08 -9.28
CA LEU A 82 -6.96 2.99 -8.32
C LEU A 82 -5.74 2.07 -8.51
N ALA A 83 -5.40 1.75 -9.76
CA ALA A 83 -4.21 0.93 -10.04
C ALA A 83 -2.92 1.64 -9.59
N SER A 84 -2.77 2.93 -9.91
CA SER A 84 -1.60 3.73 -9.51
C SER A 84 -1.49 3.86 -7.99
N ASN A 85 -2.60 4.10 -7.28
CA ASN A 85 -2.56 4.25 -5.83
C ASN A 85 -2.24 2.93 -5.11
N LEU A 86 -2.66 1.79 -5.66
CA LEU A 86 -2.26 0.47 -5.14
C LEU A 86 -0.75 0.25 -5.34
N ASP A 87 -0.20 0.66 -6.48
CA ASP A 87 1.23 0.61 -6.79
C ASP A 87 2.05 1.42 -5.79
N ASP A 88 1.68 2.69 -5.58
CA ASP A 88 2.33 3.60 -4.63
C ASP A 88 2.44 3.00 -3.21
N CYS A 89 1.43 2.24 -2.77
CA CYS A 89 1.47 1.54 -1.48
C CYS A 89 2.63 0.54 -1.41
N MET A 90 2.84 -0.23 -2.48
CA MET A 90 3.92 -1.22 -2.56
C MET A 90 5.28 -0.53 -2.63
N ASP A 91 5.39 0.51 -3.46
CA ASP A 91 6.63 1.26 -3.67
C ASP A 91 7.15 1.89 -2.39
N PHE A 92 6.30 2.56 -1.61
CA PHE A 92 6.73 3.15 -0.34
C PHE A 92 7.14 2.09 0.69
N MET A 93 6.48 0.93 0.71
CA MET A 93 6.89 -0.19 1.56
C MET A 93 8.23 -0.78 1.13
N GLU A 94 8.48 -0.90 -0.18
CA GLU A 94 9.74 -1.36 -0.74
C GLU A 94 10.89 -0.39 -0.47
N GLU A 95 10.65 0.91 -0.68
CA GLU A 95 11.62 1.97 -0.41
C GLU A 95 12.02 1.98 1.08
N ALA A 96 11.06 1.82 2.00
CA ALA A 96 11.34 1.71 3.43
C ALA A 96 12.24 0.49 3.74
N ALA A 97 11.95 -0.67 3.15
CA ALA A 97 12.75 -1.88 3.30
C ALA A 97 14.18 -1.69 2.78
N ASP A 98 14.31 -1.04 1.62
CA ASP A 98 15.59 -0.76 0.98
C ASP A 98 16.43 0.21 1.79
N LEU A 99 15.85 1.28 2.32
CA LEU A 99 16.54 2.23 3.20
C LEU A 99 17.08 1.55 4.47
N ILE A 100 16.31 0.64 5.07
CA ILE A 100 16.75 -0.15 6.24
C ILE A 100 18.06 -0.90 5.94
N VAL A 101 18.16 -1.52 4.77
CA VAL A 101 19.33 -2.29 4.35
C VAL A 101 20.47 -1.37 3.91
N LEU A 102 20.18 -0.36 3.09
CA LEU A 102 21.14 0.59 2.54
C LEU A 102 21.89 1.32 3.64
N TYR A 103 21.17 1.79 4.66
CA TYR A 103 21.73 2.51 5.79
C TYR A 103 22.41 1.62 6.83
N ARG A 104 22.31 0.30 6.65
CA ARG A 104 22.89 -0.72 7.53
C ARG A 104 22.45 -0.50 8.98
N LEU A 105 21.17 -0.21 9.19
CA LEU A 105 20.65 0.03 10.54
C LEU A 105 20.86 -1.23 11.40
N ASP A 106 21.41 -1.04 12.60
CA ASP A 106 21.57 -2.14 13.57
C ASP A 106 20.22 -2.51 14.19
N GLY A 107 19.42 -1.50 14.51
CA GLY A 107 18.06 -1.64 15.02
C GLY A 107 17.16 -0.54 14.50
N LEU A 108 15.87 -0.73 14.71
CA LEU A 108 14.84 0.27 14.48
C LEU A 108 14.26 0.67 15.85
N PRO A 109 13.83 1.94 16.01
CA PRO A 109 13.11 2.36 17.21
C PRO A 109 11.91 1.44 17.47
N PRO A 110 11.65 1.03 18.73
CA PRO A 110 10.57 0.09 19.04
C PRO A 110 9.21 0.51 18.48
N ARG A 111 8.95 1.83 18.45
CA ARG A 111 7.68 2.40 17.95
C ARG A 111 7.48 2.29 16.43
N VAL A 112 8.52 1.93 15.66
CA VAL A 112 8.36 1.59 14.24
C VAL A 112 7.39 0.41 14.06
N ALA A 113 7.34 -0.49 15.04
CA ALA A 113 6.39 -1.60 15.02
C ALA A 113 4.92 -1.14 14.99
N ASP A 114 4.60 0.02 15.60
CA ASP A 114 3.25 0.58 15.58
C ASP A 114 2.84 0.95 14.14
N GLN A 115 3.73 1.59 13.36
CA GLN A 115 3.47 1.94 11.96
C GLN A 115 3.33 0.69 11.10
N VAL A 116 4.24 -0.28 11.23
CA VAL A 116 4.18 -1.50 10.41
C VAL A 116 2.90 -2.31 10.69
N GLN A 117 2.44 -2.37 11.94
CA GLN A 117 1.15 -3.02 12.27
C GLN A 117 -0.04 -2.31 11.61
N VAL A 118 0.00 -0.98 11.53
CA VAL A 118 -1.02 -0.22 10.79
C VAL A 118 -1.00 -0.58 9.30
N LEU A 119 0.18 -0.63 8.68
CA LEU A 119 0.33 -1.03 7.27
C LEU A 119 -0.19 -2.44 7.00
N GLN A 120 0.13 -3.41 7.88
CA GLN A 120 -0.39 -4.78 7.77
C GLN A 120 -1.93 -4.78 7.79
N ARG A 121 -2.53 -4.06 8.74
CA ARG A 121 -4.00 -4.02 8.84
C ARG A 121 -4.65 -3.30 7.67
N ALA A 122 -4.06 -2.22 7.18
CA ALA A 122 -4.55 -1.49 6.01
C ALA A 122 -4.46 -2.35 4.74
N ALA A 123 -3.38 -3.12 4.57
CA ALA A 123 -3.20 -4.05 3.47
C ALA A 123 -4.25 -5.17 3.48
N GLU A 124 -4.50 -5.78 4.65
CA GLU A 124 -5.56 -6.79 4.81
C GLU A 124 -6.94 -6.26 4.42
N LEU A 125 -7.32 -5.11 4.98
CA LEU A 125 -8.61 -4.48 4.68
C LEU A 125 -8.75 -4.14 3.19
N THR A 126 -7.66 -3.66 2.57
CA THR A 126 -7.61 -3.35 1.13
C THR A 126 -7.80 -4.61 0.29
N ALA A 127 -7.11 -5.70 0.62
CA ALA A 127 -7.27 -6.99 -0.06
C ALA A 127 -8.68 -7.57 0.09
N GLU A 128 -9.32 -7.40 1.24
CA GLU A 128 -10.73 -7.78 1.46
C GLU A 128 -11.72 -6.88 0.69
N ALA A 129 -11.37 -5.62 0.45
CA ALA A 129 -12.22 -4.64 -0.22
C ALA A 129 -12.21 -4.77 -1.75
N MET A 130 -11.05 -5.00 -2.38
CA MET A 130 -10.94 -4.99 -3.85
C MET A 130 -11.93 -5.94 -4.58
N PRO A 131 -12.20 -7.18 -4.11
CA PRO A 131 -13.19 -8.05 -4.74
C PRO A 131 -14.63 -7.50 -4.70
N ARG A 132 -14.97 -6.70 -3.67
CA ARG A 132 -16.30 -6.12 -3.45
C ARG A 132 -16.63 -4.98 -4.42
N LEU A 133 -15.63 -4.44 -5.13
CA LEU A 133 -15.84 -3.48 -6.22
C LEU A 133 -16.73 -4.05 -7.35
N ARG A 134 -16.85 -5.39 -7.47
CA ARG A 134 -17.76 -6.01 -8.46
C ARG A 134 -19.22 -5.66 -8.22
N SER A 135 -19.64 -5.56 -6.96
CA SER A 135 -21.01 -5.24 -6.56
C SER A 135 -21.16 -3.79 -6.07
N MET A 136 -20.04 -3.08 -5.85
CA MET A 136 -20.00 -1.78 -5.19
C MET A 136 -20.76 -1.76 -3.85
N SER A 137 -20.86 -2.91 -3.18
CA SER A 137 -21.62 -3.08 -1.96
C SER A 137 -20.71 -3.26 -0.76
N ASP A 138 -21.18 -2.82 0.41
CA ASP A 138 -20.52 -3.06 1.71
C ASP A 138 -19.07 -2.54 1.77
N LEU A 139 -18.77 -1.45 1.05
CA LEU A 139 -17.45 -0.81 1.05
C LEU A 139 -17.32 0.29 2.10
N HIS A 140 -18.42 0.78 2.67
CA HIS A 140 -18.39 1.93 3.59
C HIS A 140 -17.48 1.74 4.81
N GLU A 141 -17.55 0.57 5.42
CA GLU A 141 -16.70 0.24 6.57
C GLU A 141 -15.20 0.23 6.19
N TYR A 142 -14.85 -0.12 4.95
CA TYR A 142 -13.47 -0.18 4.50
C TYR A 142 -12.79 1.19 4.55
N TRP A 143 -13.36 2.22 3.91
CA TRP A 143 -12.70 3.53 3.88
C TRP A 143 -12.74 4.24 5.23
N VAL A 144 -13.78 4.00 6.05
CA VAL A 144 -13.84 4.48 7.44
C VAL A 144 -12.71 3.86 8.28
N GLU A 145 -12.49 2.55 8.18
CA GLU A 145 -11.45 1.88 8.95
C GLU A 145 -10.04 2.23 8.47
N VAL A 146 -9.82 2.39 7.16
CA VAL A 146 -8.52 2.84 6.63
C VAL A 146 -8.21 4.28 7.08
N ASN A 147 -9.18 5.20 7.03
CA ASN A 147 -8.97 6.56 7.55
C ASN A 147 -8.69 6.55 9.07
N ARG A 148 -9.34 5.66 9.84
CA ARG A 148 -9.03 5.47 11.27
C ARG A 148 -7.59 4.99 11.49
N LEU A 149 -7.11 4.10 10.62
CA LEU A 149 -5.75 3.55 10.65
C LEU A 149 -4.70 4.59 10.25
N GLU A 150 -4.93 5.39 9.20
CA GLU A 150 -4.08 6.52 8.82
C GLU A 150 -3.92 7.48 10.02
N ASN A 151 -5.03 7.91 10.63
CA ASN A 151 -5.00 8.76 11.82
C ASN A 151 -4.20 8.17 12.99
N GLN A 152 -4.11 6.83 13.06
CA GLN A 152 -3.29 6.12 14.04
C GLN A 152 -1.81 6.14 13.64
N ALA A 153 -1.47 5.87 12.38
CA ALA A 153 -0.11 5.98 11.84
C ALA A 153 0.44 7.39 12.02
N ASP A 154 -0.35 8.40 11.64
CA ASP A 154 -0.01 9.81 11.66
C ASP A 154 0.27 10.33 13.10
N LYS A 155 -0.45 9.78 14.10
CA LYS A 155 -0.14 10.01 15.53
C LYS A 155 1.11 9.26 15.99
N ALA A 156 1.32 8.03 15.50
CA ALA A 156 2.48 7.24 15.85
C ALA A 156 3.76 7.85 15.26
N TYR A 157 3.70 8.34 14.03
CA TYR A 157 4.73 9.07 13.31
C TYR A 157 5.17 10.31 14.07
N ARG A 158 4.25 11.23 14.39
CA ARG A 158 4.60 12.48 15.10
C ARG A 158 5.29 12.21 16.44
N LYS A 159 4.85 11.20 17.18
CA LYS A 159 5.48 10.77 18.44
C LYS A 159 6.87 10.20 18.21
N LEU A 160 7.03 9.33 17.20
CA LEU A 160 8.31 8.72 16.87
C LEU A 160 9.31 9.78 16.38
N LEU A 161 8.86 10.73 15.56
CA LEU A 161 9.68 11.85 15.13
C LEU A 161 10.17 12.69 16.32
N ALA A 162 9.28 13.00 17.28
CA ALA A 162 9.67 13.72 18.49
C ALA A 162 10.71 12.94 19.33
N GLU A 163 10.50 11.64 19.52
CA GLU A 163 11.44 10.74 20.23
C GLU A 163 12.81 10.69 19.54
N LEU A 164 12.83 10.56 18.20
CA LEU A 164 14.08 10.55 17.43
C LEU A 164 14.89 11.83 17.63
N PHE A 165 14.26 13.00 17.59
CA PHE A 165 14.95 14.28 17.77
C PHE A 165 15.36 14.59 19.21
N ASP A 166 14.74 13.96 20.21
CA ASP A 166 15.09 14.13 21.62
C ASP A 166 16.20 13.16 22.06
N GLU A 167 16.14 11.90 21.59
CA GLU A 167 17.02 10.82 22.08
C GLU A 167 18.24 10.55 21.20
N VAL A 168 18.17 10.76 19.88
CA VAL A 168 19.26 10.40 18.95
C VAL A 168 20.26 11.56 18.84
N THR A 169 21.45 11.37 19.40
CA THR A 169 22.50 12.40 19.42
C THR A 169 23.38 12.42 18.17
N ASP A 170 23.49 11.29 17.46
CA ASP A 170 24.22 11.24 16.18
C ASP A 170 23.32 11.75 15.04
N PRO A 171 23.64 12.90 14.41
CA PRO A 171 22.82 13.47 13.34
C PRO A 171 22.75 12.57 12.11
N ILE A 172 23.76 11.74 11.83
CA ILE A 172 23.74 10.82 10.69
C ILE A 172 22.73 9.70 10.96
N LEU A 173 22.74 9.14 12.17
CA LEU A 173 21.75 8.13 12.57
C LEU A 173 20.33 8.71 12.58
N LEU A 174 20.16 9.93 13.09
CA LEU A 174 18.88 10.63 13.09
C LEU A 174 18.32 10.77 11.67
N MET A 175 19.13 11.24 10.72
CA MET A 175 18.72 11.37 9.30
C MET A 175 18.26 10.02 8.73
N LYS A 176 19.06 8.96 8.93
CA LYS A 176 18.74 7.61 8.42
C LYS A 176 17.43 7.06 8.98
N LEU A 177 17.21 7.20 10.29
CA LEU A 177 16.00 6.71 10.95
C LEU A 177 14.77 7.52 10.53
N LYS A 178 14.92 8.84 10.43
CA LYS A 178 13.87 9.73 10.00
C LYS A 178 13.37 9.37 8.59
N GLU A 179 14.27 9.16 7.63
CA GLU A 179 13.87 8.82 6.26
C GLU A 179 13.09 7.49 6.18
N VAL A 180 13.52 6.46 6.93
CA VAL A 180 12.76 5.19 7.00
C VAL A 180 11.35 5.41 7.55
N VAL A 181 11.25 6.19 8.64
CA VAL A 181 9.97 6.45 9.32
C VAL A 181 9.04 7.32 8.48
N GLU A 182 9.59 8.24 7.67
CA GLU A 182 8.83 9.02 6.69
C GLU A 182 8.28 8.13 5.58
N LYS A 183 9.05 7.16 5.08
CA LYS A 183 8.55 6.24 4.04
C LYS A 183 7.46 5.29 4.52
N LEU A 184 7.53 4.87 5.78
CA LEU A 184 6.44 4.11 6.38
C LEU A 184 5.16 4.95 6.55
N GLU A 185 5.30 6.26 6.76
CA GLU A 185 4.17 7.19 6.81
C GLU A 185 3.60 7.46 5.41
N ASP A 186 4.46 7.68 4.40
CA ASP A 186 4.04 7.82 3.01
C ASP A 186 3.25 6.58 2.54
N ALA A 187 3.64 5.38 2.97
CA ALA A 187 2.90 4.15 2.70
C ALA A 187 1.49 4.16 3.35
N ALA A 188 1.36 4.68 4.58
CA ALA A 188 0.06 4.76 5.26
C ALA A 188 -0.87 5.77 4.58
N ASP A 189 -0.35 6.94 4.18
CA ASP A 189 -1.06 7.93 3.36
C ASP A 189 -1.49 7.36 2.01
N ALA A 190 -0.64 6.54 1.36
CA ALA A 190 -0.99 5.85 0.12
C ALA A 190 -2.20 4.90 0.29
N PHE A 191 -2.28 4.14 1.39
CA PHE A 191 -3.46 3.33 1.69
C PHE A 191 -4.73 4.18 1.84
N GLU A 192 -4.62 5.35 2.48
CA GLU A 192 -5.75 6.29 2.57
C GLU A 192 -6.20 6.78 1.18
N LYS A 193 -5.25 7.09 0.28
CA LYS A 193 -5.57 7.46 -1.11
C LYS A 193 -6.31 6.36 -1.85
N VAL A 194 -5.93 5.09 -1.66
CA VAL A 194 -6.68 3.94 -2.20
C VAL A 194 -8.11 3.94 -1.67
N ALA A 195 -8.30 4.08 -0.35
CA ALA A 195 -9.61 4.10 0.27
C ALA A 195 -10.50 5.27 -0.23
N ASN A 196 -9.95 6.47 -0.32
CA ASN A 196 -10.64 7.66 -0.84
C ASN A 196 -11.03 7.49 -2.33
N THR A 197 -10.19 6.82 -3.10
CA THR A 197 -10.48 6.48 -4.51
C THR A 197 -11.64 5.49 -4.59
N VAL A 198 -11.64 4.45 -3.74
CA VAL A 198 -12.74 3.48 -3.65
C VAL A 198 -14.05 4.15 -3.24
N GLU A 199 -14.03 5.05 -2.25
CA GLU A 199 -15.21 5.82 -1.84
C GLU A 199 -15.75 6.65 -3.03
N THR A 200 -14.86 7.34 -3.74
CA THR A 200 -15.23 8.15 -4.91
C THR A 200 -15.89 7.31 -6.00
N ILE A 201 -15.33 6.13 -6.30
CA ILE A 201 -15.90 5.19 -7.28
C ILE A 201 -17.29 4.72 -6.82
N ALA A 202 -17.43 4.30 -5.57
CA ALA A 202 -18.70 3.82 -5.03
C ALA A 202 -19.79 4.90 -5.10
N LEU A 203 -19.46 6.15 -4.80
CA LEU A 203 -20.40 7.29 -4.90
C LEU A 203 -20.83 7.60 -6.34
N LYS A 204 -19.94 7.41 -7.32
CA LYS A 204 -20.25 7.62 -8.75
C LYS A 204 -21.15 6.53 -9.32
N GLU A 205 -21.00 5.29 -8.84
CA GLU A 205 -21.75 4.12 -9.32
C GLU A 205 -23.02 3.81 -8.50
N SER A 206 -23.34 4.65 -7.51
CA SER A 206 -24.56 4.58 -6.68
C SER A 206 -25.81 5.14 -7.34
#